data_AF-A0A0S9RYB1-F1
#
_entry.id   AF-A0A0S9RYB1-F1
#
_cell.length_a   1.000
_cell.length_b   1.000
_cell.length_c   1.000
_cell.angle_alpha   90.00
_cell.angle_beta   90.00
_cell.angle_gamma   90.00
#
_symmetry.space_group_name_H-M   'P 1'
#
loop_
_entity.id
_entity.type
_entity.pdbx_description
1 polymer ?
#
loop_
_entity_poly.entity_id
_entity_poly.type
_entity_poly.pdbx_seq_one_letter_code
_entity_poly.pdbx_strand_id
1 'polypeptide(L)'
;MPWFLSLLLLSGVLIGSVQAKEVRRTVDGKAGQDARIGLFGSITPDCKAERTPPVRIVQPPTHGTIIVGAGQTQVPASGGSCAGSAFPVLAIFYRPAADFAGEDTTILEFDSGLPEKQVQIVDVIIQR
;
A
#
# COMPACT_ATOMS: atom_id res chain seq x y z
N MET A 1 -51.31 -19.04 40.46
CA MET A 1 -50.72 -18.82 39.12
C MET A 1 -49.99 -17.48 39.11
N PRO A 2 -48.66 -17.49 39.13
CA PRO A 2 -47.95 -16.57 38.26
C PRO A 2 -46.92 -17.30 37.40
N TRP A 3 -47.01 -16.96 36.12
CA TRP A 3 -46.14 -17.25 35.00
C TRP A 3 -44.76 -16.64 35.26
N PHE A 4 -43.71 -17.45 35.37
CA PHE A 4 -42.33 -16.99 35.22
C PHE A 4 -41.66 -17.85 34.14
N LEU A 5 -41.87 -17.45 32.89
CA LEU A 5 -41.14 -17.94 31.73
C LEU A 5 -39.89 -17.06 31.58
N SER A 6 -38.80 -17.45 32.23
CA SER A 6 -37.49 -16.83 32.04
C SER A 6 -36.88 -17.32 30.73
N LEU A 7 -37.04 -16.54 29.65
CA LEU A 7 -36.27 -16.71 28.42
C LEU A 7 -34.84 -16.16 28.63
N LEU A 8 -33.87 -17.07 28.76
CA LEU A 8 -32.45 -16.76 28.66
C LEU A 8 -32.09 -16.52 27.18
N LEU A 9 -32.03 -15.26 26.77
CA LEU A 9 -31.51 -14.83 25.47
C LEU A 9 -29.98 -14.99 25.45
N LEU A 10 -29.49 -16.06 24.82
CA LEU A 10 -28.09 -16.18 24.40
C LEU A 10 -27.76 -15.05 23.42
N SER A 11 -27.09 -14.01 23.91
CA SER A 11 -26.51 -12.96 23.06
C SER A 11 -25.18 -13.46 22.50
N GLY A 12 -25.22 -14.06 21.31
CA GLY A 12 -24.02 -14.39 20.55
C GLY A 12 -23.35 -13.13 20.02
N VAL A 13 -22.17 -12.81 20.55
CA VAL A 13 -21.33 -11.73 20.03
C VAL A 13 -20.73 -12.20 18.70
N LEU A 14 -21.20 -11.62 17.59
CA LEU A 14 -20.56 -11.75 16.29
C LEU A 14 -19.29 -10.89 16.29
N ILE A 15 -18.13 -11.52 16.49
CA ILE A 15 -16.83 -10.89 16.28
C ILE A 15 -16.64 -10.80 14.75
N GLY A 16 -16.93 -9.63 14.19
CA GLY A 16 -16.59 -9.34 12.79
C GLY A 16 -15.09 -9.14 12.65
N SER A 17 -14.39 -10.08 12.02
CA SER A 17 -12.99 -9.90 11.63
C SER A 17 -12.93 -8.90 10.47
N VAL A 18 -12.37 -7.71 10.71
CA VAL A 18 -11.92 -6.83 9.63
C VAL A 18 -10.78 -7.56 8.91
N GLN A 19 -11.05 -8.09 7.72
CA GLN A 19 -10.00 -8.61 6.85
C GLN A 19 -9.29 -7.40 6.23
N ALA A 20 -7.97 -7.33 6.42
CA ALA A 20 -7.12 -6.42 5.67
C ALA A 20 -6.55 -7.18 4.48
N LYS A 21 -6.58 -6.57 3.30
CA LYS A 21 -6.04 -7.21 2.09
C LYS A 21 -4.53 -7.10 2.14
N GLU A 22 -3.89 -8.15 2.60
CA GLU A 22 -2.43 -8.28 2.62
C GLU A 22 -1.90 -8.69 1.25
N VAL A 23 -0.93 -7.92 0.74
CA VAL A 23 -0.19 -8.22 -0.49
C VAL A 23 1.29 -8.23 -0.15
N ARG A 24 1.95 -9.38 -0.29
CA ARG A 24 3.41 -9.48 -0.17
C ARG A 24 4.05 -9.39 -1.55
N ARG A 25 5.15 -8.65 -1.67
CA ARG A 25 5.92 -8.53 -2.92
C ARG A 25 7.38 -8.20 -2.66
N THR A 26 8.21 -8.49 -3.67
CA THR A 26 9.65 -8.26 -3.64
C THR A 26 10.05 -7.11 -4.56
N VAL A 27 11.06 -6.34 -4.15
CA VAL A 27 11.67 -5.25 -4.92
C VAL A 27 13.18 -5.43 -4.92
N ASP A 28 13.78 -5.58 -6.09
CA ASP A 28 15.23 -5.61 -6.22
C ASP A 28 15.81 -4.19 -6.33
N GLY A 29 16.97 -3.99 -5.71
CA GLY A 29 17.70 -2.73 -5.72
C GLY A 29 19.21 -2.95 -5.76
N LYS A 30 19.94 -1.84 -5.84
CA LYS A 30 21.41 -1.82 -5.82
C LYS A 30 21.90 -0.97 -4.66
N ALA A 31 23.03 -1.35 -4.08
CA ALA A 31 23.67 -0.61 -3.01
C ALA A 31 23.91 0.85 -3.46
N GLY A 32 23.63 1.80 -2.57
CA GLY A 32 23.77 3.23 -2.83
C GLY A 32 22.75 3.82 -3.82
N GLN A 33 21.73 3.06 -4.25
CA GLN A 33 20.67 3.55 -5.15
C GLN A 33 19.30 3.38 -4.51
N ASP A 34 18.43 4.38 -4.71
CA ASP A 34 17.04 4.30 -4.29
C ASP A 34 16.30 3.23 -5.11
N ALA A 35 15.76 2.22 -4.44
CA ALA A 35 14.94 1.19 -5.06
C ALA A 35 13.48 1.66 -5.14
N ARG A 36 12.89 1.67 -6.34
CA ARG A 36 11.50 2.11 -6.53
C ARG A 36 10.53 1.03 -6.07
N ILE A 37 9.88 1.26 -4.94
CA ILE A 37 8.79 0.41 -4.45
C ILE A 37 7.56 0.54 -5.35
N GLY A 38 7.21 1.75 -5.80
CA GLY A 38 6.10 1.91 -6.72
C GLY A 38 5.71 3.36 -6.98
N LEU A 39 4.89 3.54 -8.02
CA LEU A 39 4.16 4.77 -8.30
C LEU A 39 2.67 4.46 -8.12
N PHE A 40 2.01 5.20 -7.24
CA PHE A 40 0.61 4.97 -6.89
C PHE A 40 -0.22 6.17 -7.32
N GLY A 41 -1.07 5.95 -8.32
CA GLY A 41 -2.01 6.93 -8.83
C GLY A 41 -2.87 6.24 -9.88
N SER A 42 -4.03 6.79 -10.12
CA SER A 42 -5.01 6.25 -11.05
C SER A 42 -5.70 7.38 -11.80
N ILE A 43 -6.26 7.02 -12.95
CA ILE A 43 -7.12 7.88 -13.73
C ILE A 43 -8.45 7.17 -13.96
N THR A 44 -9.52 7.96 -14.04
CA THR A 44 -10.84 7.49 -14.40
C THR A 44 -10.93 7.16 -15.90
N PRO A 45 -11.98 6.47 -16.37
CA PRO A 45 -12.21 6.22 -17.79
C PRO A 45 -12.37 7.49 -18.64
N ASP A 46 -12.77 8.62 -18.05
CA ASP A 46 -12.78 9.95 -18.69
C ASP A 46 -11.43 10.69 -18.56
N CYS A 47 -10.34 9.95 -18.29
CA CYS A 47 -8.96 10.41 -18.23
C CYS A 47 -8.66 11.49 -17.18
N LYS A 48 -9.48 11.57 -16.12
CA LYS A 48 -9.24 12.50 -15.01
C LYS A 48 -8.42 11.82 -13.93
N ALA A 49 -7.50 12.58 -13.34
CA ALA A 49 -6.73 12.14 -12.19
C ALA A 49 -7.65 11.83 -10.99
N GLU A 50 -7.46 10.65 -10.40
CA GLU A 50 -8.04 10.31 -9.11
C GLU A 50 -7.11 10.76 -7.97
N ARG A 51 -7.67 10.88 -6.77
CA ARG A 51 -6.88 11.19 -5.58
C ARG A 51 -5.93 10.02 -5.28
N THR A 52 -4.65 10.31 -5.11
CA THR A 52 -3.68 9.31 -4.67
C THR A 52 -4.01 8.82 -3.25
N PRO A 53 -3.99 7.51 -2.99
CA PRO A 53 -4.28 6.98 -1.66
C PRO A 53 -3.22 7.48 -0.67
N PRO A 54 -3.60 7.97 0.53
CA PRO A 54 -2.65 8.21 1.60
C PRO A 54 -1.93 6.91 1.95
N VAL A 55 -0.62 7.00 2.21
CA VAL A 55 0.19 5.88 2.69
C VAL A 55 0.61 6.13 4.12
N ARG A 56 0.62 5.06 4.92
CA ARG A 56 1.20 5.01 6.25
C ARG A 56 2.28 3.94 6.27
N ILE A 57 3.46 4.28 6.77
CA ILE A 57 4.52 3.30 7.05
C ILE A 57 4.15 2.65 8.38
N VAL A 58 3.69 1.40 8.34
CA VAL A 58 3.29 0.64 9.53
C VAL A 58 4.52 0.08 10.24
N GLN A 59 5.43 -0.48 9.46
CA GLN A 59 6.72 -0.98 9.93
C GLN A 59 7.82 -0.39 9.06
N PRO A 60 8.71 0.47 9.61
CA PRO A 60 9.85 0.94 8.86
C PRO A 60 10.86 -0.20 8.62
N PRO A 61 11.65 -0.11 7.54
CA PRO A 61 12.76 -1.03 7.32
C PRO A 61 13.84 -0.90 8.39
N THR A 62 14.64 -1.96 8.57
CA THR A 62 15.72 -2.00 9.56
C THR A 62 17.02 -1.42 9.02
N HIS A 63 17.29 -1.59 7.72
CA HIS A 63 18.56 -1.26 7.08
C HIS A 63 18.45 -0.18 6.00
N GLY A 64 17.41 0.66 6.08
CA GLY A 64 17.18 1.73 5.13
C GLY A 64 16.12 2.72 5.59
N THR A 65 15.58 3.48 4.65
CA THR A 65 14.52 4.46 4.91
C THR A 65 13.53 4.49 3.76
N ILE A 66 12.25 4.67 4.08
CA ILE A 66 11.22 4.88 3.06
C ILE A 66 11.11 6.38 2.76
N ILE A 67 11.22 6.71 1.47
CA ILE A 67 11.05 8.05 0.96
C ILE A 67 9.72 8.08 0.20
N VAL A 68 8.83 8.98 0.64
CA VAL A 68 7.53 9.21 0.01
C VAL A 68 7.55 10.59 -0.63
N GLY A 69 7.28 10.65 -1.93
CA GLY A 69 7.26 11.89 -2.69
C GLY A 69 6.01 11.99 -3.58
N ALA A 70 5.68 13.21 -3.98
CA ALA A 70 4.70 13.47 -5.03
C ALA A 70 5.42 13.62 -6.37
N GLY A 71 4.81 13.11 -7.43
CA GLY A 71 5.30 13.24 -8.79
C GLY A 71 4.18 13.26 -9.81
N GLN A 72 4.55 13.24 -11.09
CA GLN A 72 3.62 13.05 -12.20
C GLN A 72 4.16 11.93 -13.10
N THR A 73 3.25 11.18 -13.69
CA THR A 73 3.55 10.24 -14.77
C THR A 73 2.53 10.41 -15.89
N GLN A 74 2.77 9.76 -17.02
CA GLN A 74 1.85 9.75 -18.14
C GLN A 74 1.28 8.35 -18.38
N VAL A 75 0.07 8.30 -18.90
CA VAL A 75 -0.53 7.08 -19.42
C VAL A 75 0.30 6.61 -20.63
N PRO A 76 0.74 5.34 -20.69
CA PRO A 76 1.52 4.83 -21.81
C PRO A 76 0.72 4.89 -23.12
N ALA A 77 1.41 4.82 -24.26
CA ALA A 77 0.78 4.84 -25.58
C ALA A 77 -0.26 3.72 -25.79
N SER A 78 -0.13 2.61 -25.06
CA SER A 78 -1.09 1.50 -25.04
C SER A 78 -2.38 1.78 -24.25
N GLY A 79 -2.48 2.93 -23.56
CA GLY A 79 -3.62 3.29 -22.71
C GLY A 79 -4.85 3.84 -23.45
N GLY A 80 -4.98 3.57 -24.75
CA GLY A 80 -6.15 3.92 -25.55
C GLY A 80 -6.42 5.42 -25.59
N SER A 81 -7.68 5.81 -25.32
CA SER A 81 -8.13 7.21 -25.37
C SER A 81 -7.44 8.12 -24.36
N CYS A 82 -6.84 7.58 -23.31
CA CYS A 82 -6.14 8.36 -22.30
C CYS A 82 -4.63 8.45 -22.53
N ALA A 83 -4.09 7.80 -23.57
CA ALA A 83 -2.66 7.79 -23.87
C ALA A 83 -2.05 9.21 -23.87
N GLY A 84 -0.90 9.37 -23.20
CA GLY A 84 -0.20 10.65 -23.07
C GLY A 84 -0.75 11.59 -22.01
N SER A 85 -1.94 11.32 -21.43
CA SER A 85 -2.47 12.11 -20.32
C SER A 85 -1.55 12.02 -19.10
N ALA A 86 -1.19 13.18 -18.54
CA ALA A 86 -0.41 13.26 -17.31
C ALA A 86 -1.31 13.21 -16.08
N PHE A 87 -0.87 12.53 -15.03
CA PHE A 87 -1.60 12.43 -13.76
C PHE A 87 -0.64 12.38 -12.57
N PRO A 88 -1.06 12.87 -11.39
CA PRO A 88 -0.26 12.83 -10.19
C PRO A 88 -0.10 11.41 -9.68
N VAL A 89 1.08 11.13 -9.11
CA VAL A 89 1.39 9.86 -8.45
C VAL A 89 2.08 10.12 -7.13
N LEU A 90 1.82 9.24 -6.18
CA LEU A 90 2.64 9.06 -5.00
C LEU A 90 3.78 8.11 -5.34
N ALA A 91 5.01 8.60 -5.30
CA ALA A 91 6.20 7.80 -5.54
C ALA A 91 6.79 7.33 -4.21
N ILE A 92 6.99 6.03 -4.06
CA ILE A 92 7.59 5.44 -2.86
C ILE A 92 8.89 4.76 -3.26
N PHE A 93 9.96 5.12 -2.55
CA PHE A 93 11.29 4.56 -2.73
C PHE A 93 11.81 4.02 -1.40
N TYR A 94 12.63 2.97 -1.49
CA TYR A 94 13.49 2.53 -0.42
C TYR A 94 14.90 3.06 -0.67
N ARG A 95 15.47 3.75 0.31
CA ARG A 95 16.88 4.14 0.32
C ARG A 95 17.66 3.19 1.24
N PRO A 96 18.59 2.39 0.71
CA PRO A 96 19.47 1.58 1.55
C PRO A 96 20.32 2.47 2.46
N ALA A 97 20.65 1.99 3.65
CA ALA A 97 21.74 2.57 4.44
C ALA A 97 23.07 2.44 3.67
N ALA A 98 24.05 3.27 4.04
CA ALA A 98 25.38 3.20 3.45
C ALA A 98 25.95 1.77 3.60
N ASP A 99 26.51 1.25 2.51
CA ASP A 99 27.13 -0.08 2.42
C ASP A 99 26.21 -1.28 2.69
N PHE A 100 24.90 -1.07 2.83
CA PHE A 100 23.94 -2.16 3.01
C PHE A 100 23.74 -2.94 1.71
N ALA A 101 23.83 -4.27 1.84
CA ALA A 101 23.42 -5.24 0.84
C ALA A 101 22.84 -6.45 1.57
N GLY A 102 21.75 -7.01 1.05
CA GLY A 102 20.96 -8.04 1.72
C GLY A 102 19.46 -7.76 1.64
N GLU A 103 18.71 -8.43 2.50
CA GLU A 103 17.26 -8.34 2.55
C GLU A 103 16.81 -7.38 3.67
N ASP A 104 15.77 -6.61 3.37
CA ASP A 104 15.10 -5.73 4.32
C ASP A 104 13.59 -5.79 4.07
N THR A 105 12.78 -5.44 5.07
CA THR A 105 11.31 -5.52 4.94
C THR A 105 10.66 -4.27 5.48
N THR A 106 9.67 -3.75 4.76
CA THR A 106 8.79 -2.69 5.24
C THR A 106 7.33 -3.07 5.06
N ILE A 107 6.46 -2.56 5.93
CA ILE A 107 5.01 -2.72 5.81
C ILE A 107 4.38 -1.36 5.56
N LEU A 108 3.67 -1.25 4.44
CA LEU A 108 2.95 -0.05 4.01
C LEU A 108 1.44 -0.31 4.06
N GLU A 109 0.69 0.63 4.61
CA GLU A 109 -0.77 0.60 4.59
C GLU A 109 -1.29 1.73 3.72
N PHE A 110 -2.20 1.40 2.81
CA PHE A 110 -2.84 2.35 1.91
C PHE A 110 -4.30 2.53 2.30
N ASP A 111 -4.71 3.79 2.39
CA ASP A 111 -6.10 4.15 2.57
C ASP A 111 -6.79 4.34 1.21
N SER A 112 -7.51 3.33 0.76
CA SER A 112 -8.31 3.38 -0.47
C SER A 112 -9.66 4.07 -0.29
N GLY A 113 -9.98 4.55 0.92
CA GLY A 113 -11.32 5.04 1.26
C GLY A 113 -12.37 3.94 1.42
N LEU A 114 -11.97 2.67 1.32
CA LEU A 114 -12.81 1.51 1.59
C LEU A 114 -12.68 1.07 3.07
N PRO A 115 -13.66 0.32 3.60
CA PRO A 115 -13.59 -0.22 4.97
C PRO A 115 -12.37 -1.11 5.19
N GLU A 116 -11.97 -1.86 4.17
CA GLU A 116 -10.78 -2.69 4.17
C GLU A 116 -9.55 -1.88 3.75
N LYS A 117 -8.57 -1.80 4.65
CA LYS A 117 -7.25 -1.23 4.33
C LYS A 117 -6.46 -2.23 3.50
N GLN A 118 -5.67 -1.70 2.56
CA GLN A 118 -4.72 -2.50 1.83
C GLN A 118 -3.37 -2.44 2.52
N VAL A 119 -2.85 -3.59 2.93
CA VAL A 119 -1.54 -3.72 3.56
C VAL A 119 -0.58 -4.35 2.56
N GLN A 120 0.58 -3.73 2.36
CA GLN A 120 1.64 -4.24 1.51
C GLN A 120 2.87 -4.57 2.35
N ILE A 121 3.27 -5.83 2.33
CA ILE A 121 4.56 -6.28 2.87
C ILE A 121 5.55 -6.26 1.71
N VAL A 122 6.55 -5.40 1.81
CA VAL A 122 7.55 -5.21 0.76
C VAL A 122 8.89 -5.72 1.25
N ASP A 123 9.33 -6.82 0.67
CA ASP A 123 10.67 -7.35 0.85
C ASP A 123 11.58 -6.68 -0.19
N VAL A 124 12.66 -6.04 0.27
CA VAL A 124 13.62 -5.34 -0.58
C VAL A 124 14.93 -6.11 -0.57
N ILE A 125 15.43 -6.47 -1.74
CA ILE A 125 16.68 -7.20 -1.89
C ILE A 125 17.71 -6.27 -2.54
N ILE A 126 18.71 -5.88 -1.76
CA ILE A 126 19.78 -4.97 -2.21
C ILE A 126 21.01 -5.78 -2.61
N GLN A 127 21.36 -5.68 -3.89
CA GLN A 127 22.54 -6.28 -4.48
C GLN A 127 23.72 -5.30 -4.45
N ARG A 128 24.94 -5.83 -4.39
CA ARG A 128 26.18 -5.04 -4.51
C ARG A 128 26.46 -4.62 -5.95
#